data_AF-A0AA88EN10-F1
#
_entry.id   AF-A0AA88EN10-F1
#
_cell.length_a   1.000
_cell.length_b   1.000
_cell.length_c   1.000
_cell.angle_alpha   90.00
_cell.angle_beta   90.00
_cell.angle_gamma   90.00
#
_symmetry.space_group_name_H-M   'P 1'
#
loop_
_entity.id
_entity.type
_entity.pdbx_description
1 polymer ?
#
loop_
_entity_poly.entity_id
_entity_poly.type
_entity_poly.pdbx_seq_one_letter_code
_entity_poly.pdbx_strand_id
1 'polypeptide(L)'
;MPSNLYYSEAEGNEIHIVAENGTALETMYRINIGGRAISPVGDTGMFRQWDMEDDYLTEAGISVLPVLITSTDLKFRDNISSYAAPADIYKTARSMGNSPNISLIRSYNLTWEFPVDSGFSYLLRLHFCEIEPPISKIGDRVFPVFIANETAEHNFDVVLYSGGQYKPFYRDYVVLMFGERGQKKINISVALQANPVDANSVYADAILNGLEIFKLSDTTGNLAGPNPDRIPKVVFNTSPSPEKENSNRTTIIEVVSCVPSGLILLCIIGVFIIRQRKKLKESVSSNSQGTPLPTEICGYFSLAEIRAATNNFDDNFIIGVGGFGDVYKAHLNGGATTVAVKRLKSQSSQGAHEFTTEIEM
;
A
#
# COMPACT_ATOMS: atom_id res chain seq x y z
N MET A 1 32.32 0.59 -5.32
CA MET A 1 31.21 1.05 -6.18
C MET A 1 31.13 0.09 -7.37
N PRO A 2 29.94 -0.39 -7.77
CA PRO A 2 29.84 -1.27 -8.94
C PRO A 2 30.24 -0.49 -10.19
N SER A 3 31.11 -1.06 -11.02
CA SER A 3 31.72 -0.44 -12.20
C SER A 3 30.85 -0.46 -13.46
N ASN A 4 29.58 -0.89 -13.37
CA ASN A 4 28.80 -1.32 -14.53
C ASN A 4 27.49 -0.54 -14.71
N LEU A 5 27.56 0.79 -14.67
CA LEU A 5 26.49 1.69 -15.12
C LEU A 5 26.72 2.03 -16.61
N TYR A 6 26.36 1.11 -17.51
CA TYR A 6 26.28 1.40 -18.95
C TYR A 6 24.94 0.89 -19.49
N TYR A 7 24.20 1.76 -20.17
CA TYR A 7 22.98 1.44 -20.93
C TYR A 7 23.28 1.48 -22.44
N SER A 8 22.53 0.68 -23.20
CA SER A 8 22.65 0.43 -24.64
C SER A 8 21.81 1.39 -25.49
N GLU A 9 22.38 1.83 -26.61
CA GLU A 9 21.76 2.73 -27.61
C GLU A 9 20.40 2.23 -28.14
N ALA A 10 19.43 3.14 -28.22
CA ALA A 10 18.38 3.15 -29.22
C ALA A 10 18.18 4.60 -29.70
N GLU A 11 18.09 4.79 -31.01
CA GLU A 11 18.03 6.09 -31.68
C GLU A 11 16.81 6.92 -31.25
N GLY A 12 17.06 8.08 -30.66
CA GLY A 12 16.08 9.11 -30.38
C GLY A 12 16.69 10.22 -29.55
N ASN A 13 16.40 11.49 -29.86
CA ASN A 13 16.90 12.65 -29.10
C ASN A 13 16.32 12.65 -27.67
N GLU A 14 16.90 11.88 -26.76
CA GLU A 14 16.64 11.93 -25.32
C GLU A 14 17.81 12.60 -24.61
N ILE A 15 17.50 13.50 -23.68
CA ILE A 15 18.49 14.13 -22.81
C ILE A 15 18.99 13.05 -21.85
N HIS A 16 20.07 12.35 -22.23
CA HIS A 16 20.72 11.35 -21.42
C HIS A 16 21.39 12.00 -20.19
N ILE A 17 20.74 11.94 -19.02
CA ILE A 17 21.39 12.26 -17.76
C ILE A 17 22.09 10.98 -17.28
N VAL A 18 23.37 10.85 -17.62
CA VAL A 18 24.25 9.81 -17.10
C VAL A 18 24.60 10.17 -15.65
N ALA A 19 24.31 9.30 -14.69
CA ALA A 19 24.86 9.41 -13.35
C ALA A 19 26.38 9.15 -13.45
N GLU A 20 27.17 10.22 -13.47
CA GLU A 20 28.63 10.14 -13.57
C GLU A 20 29.22 9.56 -12.28
N ASN A 21 30.47 9.09 -12.35
CA ASN A 21 31.20 8.42 -11.25
C ASN A 21 31.47 9.32 -10.02
N GLY A 22 30.89 10.53 -9.96
CA GLY A 22 30.97 11.47 -8.85
C GLY A 22 29.61 12.00 -8.36
N THR A 23 28.49 11.54 -8.93
CA THR A 23 27.15 11.97 -8.51
C THR A 23 26.79 11.35 -7.15
N ALA A 24 26.47 12.18 -6.16
CA ALA A 24 25.96 11.71 -4.86
C ALA A 24 24.46 11.40 -4.97
N LEU A 25 24.02 10.38 -4.23
CA LEU A 25 22.63 9.92 -4.22
C LEU A 25 22.04 10.05 -2.83
N GLU A 26 20.85 10.65 -2.72
CA GLU A 26 20.00 10.56 -1.54
C GLU A 26 18.87 9.57 -1.83
N THR A 27 18.71 8.53 -1.00
CA THR A 27 17.58 7.60 -1.15
C THR A 27 16.31 8.31 -0.68
N MET A 28 15.34 8.43 -1.57
CA MET A 28 14.03 9.02 -1.26
C MET A 28 13.03 7.94 -0.86
N TYR A 29 12.96 6.87 -1.65
CA TYR A 29 11.99 5.79 -1.48
C TYR A 29 12.60 4.44 -1.85
N ARG A 30 12.13 3.40 -1.16
CA ARG A 30 12.44 2.01 -1.45
C ARG A 30 11.22 1.16 -1.10
N ILE A 31 10.53 0.68 -2.13
CA ILE A 31 9.19 0.09 -2.01
C ILE A 31 9.22 -1.37 -2.44
N ASN A 32 8.65 -2.23 -1.60
CA ASN A 32 8.34 -3.62 -1.92
C ASN A 32 6.92 -3.71 -2.50
N ILE A 33 6.81 -3.84 -3.82
CA ILE A 33 5.52 -3.78 -4.52
C ILE A 33 4.79 -5.12 -4.37
N GLY A 34 3.54 -5.07 -3.90
CA GLY A 34 2.71 -6.23 -3.58
C GLY A 34 3.18 -7.04 -2.37
N GLY A 35 4.22 -6.58 -1.67
CA GLY A 35 4.87 -7.29 -0.59
C GLY A 35 4.76 -6.58 0.76
N ARG A 36 5.32 -7.22 1.79
CA ARG A 36 5.42 -6.66 3.14
C ARG A 36 6.70 -5.85 3.31
N ALA A 37 6.73 -4.96 4.29
CA ALA A 37 7.94 -4.23 4.65
C ALA A 37 9.10 -5.19 4.99
N ILE A 38 10.29 -4.87 4.51
CA ILE A 38 11.53 -5.59 4.81
C ILE A 38 12.39 -4.70 5.71
N SER A 39 12.61 -5.16 6.94
CA SER A 39 13.48 -4.46 7.89
C SER A 39 14.94 -4.45 7.41
N PRO A 40 15.79 -3.53 7.88
CA PRO A 40 17.23 -3.53 7.59
C PRO A 40 17.92 -4.88 7.81
N VAL A 41 17.50 -5.64 8.83
CA VAL A 41 18.08 -6.96 9.13
C VAL A 41 17.68 -8.02 8.11
N GLY A 42 16.52 -7.85 7.47
CA GLY A 42 16.02 -8.73 6.40
C GLY A 42 16.60 -8.40 5.02
N ASP A 43 17.43 -7.37 4.88
CA ASP A 43 18.07 -7.01 3.62
C ASP A 43 19.27 -7.91 3.30
N THR A 44 19.82 -7.76 2.11
CA THR A 44 20.96 -8.51 1.57
C THR A 44 22.31 -8.02 2.10
N GLY A 45 22.39 -7.71 3.41
CA GLY A 45 23.60 -7.25 4.09
C GLY A 45 23.94 -5.77 3.91
N MET A 46 23.10 -5.00 3.19
CA MET A 46 23.25 -3.54 3.04
C MET A 46 22.38 -2.74 4.02
N PHE A 47 21.61 -3.41 4.88
CA PHE A 47 20.78 -2.79 5.91
C PHE A 47 19.77 -1.76 5.38
N ARG A 48 19.26 -1.98 4.16
CA ARG A 48 18.22 -1.14 3.56
C ARG A 48 16.85 -1.53 4.10
N GLN A 49 16.03 -0.54 4.40
CA GLN A 49 14.61 -0.75 4.69
C GLN A 49 13.80 -0.65 3.40
N TRP A 50 12.91 -1.61 3.17
CA TRP A 50 11.91 -1.56 2.10
C TRP A 50 10.52 -1.39 2.71
N ASP A 51 9.80 -0.36 2.29
CA ASP A 51 8.47 -0.03 2.79
C ASP A 51 7.37 -0.65 1.93
N MET A 52 6.14 -0.64 2.43
CA MET A 52 4.96 -1.06 1.66
C MET A 52 4.51 0.05 0.73
N GLU A 53 3.70 -0.29 -0.27
CA GLU A 53 3.24 0.66 -1.30
C GLU A 53 1.96 1.41 -0.94
N ASP A 54 1.26 1.04 0.15
CA ASP A 54 -0.11 1.46 0.47
C ASP A 54 -0.29 2.98 0.50
N ASP A 55 0.73 3.72 0.92
CA ASP A 55 0.69 5.19 0.99
C ASP A 55 0.91 5.88 -0.37
N TYR A 56 1.34 5.14 -1.38
CA TYR A 56 1.81 5.68 -2.67
C TYR A 56 1.00 5.21 -3.88
N LEU A 57 0.27 4.10 -3.77
CA LEU A 57 -0.60 3.59 -4.83
C LEU A 57 -1.86 4.48 -4.95
N THR A 58 -1.92 5.32 -6.00
CA THR A 58 -2.99 6.31 -6.18
C THR A 58 -4.08 5.87 -7.14
N GLU A 59 -3.73 5.09 -8.18
CA GLU A 59 -4.68 4.57 -9.15
C GLU A 59 -4.53 3.06 -9.28
N ALA A 60 -5.58 2.33 -8.88
CA ALA A 60 -5.68 0.89 -9.04
C ALA A 60 -7.12 0.50 -9.39
N GLY A 61 -7.28 -0.35 -10.40
CA GLY A 61 -8.57 -0.93 -10.75
C GLY A 61 -8.96 -2.07 -9.81
N ILE A 62 -10.21 -2.51 -9.93
CA ILE A 62 -10.80 -3.55 -9.06
C ILE A 62 -10.08 -4.91 -9.20
N SER A 63 -9.45 -5.17 -10.35
CA SER A 63 -8.72 -6.42 -10.62
C SER A 63 -7.28 -6.42 -10.12
N VAL A 64 -6.77 -5.28 -9.62
CA VAL A 64 -5.39 -5.14 -9.14
C VAL A 64 -5.24 -5.83 -7.79
N LEU A 65 -4.53 -6.95 -7.77
CA LEU A 65 -4.21 -7.69 -6.55
C LEU A 65 -2.70 -7.93 -6.43
N PRO A 66 -2.17 -8.02 -5.20
CA PRO A 66 -0.79 -8.45 -5.01
C PRO A 66 -0.63 -9.91 -5.45
N VAL A 67 0.49 -10.19 -6.12
CA VAL A 67 0.92 -11.51 -6.56
C VAL A 67 2.08 -11.96 -5.68
N LEU A 68 2.06 -13.22 -5.22
CA LEU A 68 3.09 -13.80 -4.37
C LEU A 68 3.42 -15.23 -4.81
N ILE A 69 4.72 -15.53 -4.87
CA ILE A 69 5.25 -16.90 -5.01
C ILE A 69 6.06 -17.32 -3.78
N THR A 70 5.82 -18.52 -3.26
CA THR A 70 6.49 -19.01 -2.03
C THR A 70 7.55 -20.08 -2.28
N SER A 71 7.40 -20.88 -3.34
CA SER A 71 8.14 -22.14 -3.52
C SER A 71 8.99 -22.20 -4.80
N THR A 72 9.28 -21.05 -5.42
CA THR A 72 10.04 -20.97 -6.67
C THR A 72 11.42 -20.35 -6.44
N ASP A 73 12.45 -21.03 -6.95
CA ASP A 73 13.83 -20.55 -6.94
C ASP A 73 14.04 -19.49 -8.02
N LEU A 74 14.55 -18.34 -7.60
CA LEU A 74 14.92 -17.24 -8.50
C LEU A 74 16.25 -17.55 -9.18
N LYS A 75 16.32 -17.27 -10.49
CA LYS A 75 17.52 -17.50 -11.31
C LYS A 75 18.19 -16.16 -11.64
N PHE A 76 19.05 -15.70 -10.75
CA PHE A 76 19.85 -14.50 -10.98
C PHE A 76 20.86 -14.73 -12.12
N ARG A 77 21.01 -13.75 -13.00
CA ARG A 77 22.04 -13.74 -14.05
C ARG A 77 23.36 -13.22 -13.50
N ASP A 78 24.47 -13.58 -14.13
CA ASP A 78 25.82 -13.14 -13.71
C ASP A 78 25.98 -11.61 -13.69
N ASN A 79 25.21 -10.88 -14.49
CA ASN A 79 25.24 -9.41 -14.55
C ASN A 79 24.34 -8.73 -13.49
N ILE A 80 23.56 -9.49 -12.71
CA ILE A 80 22.68 -8.96 -11.67
C ILE A 80 23.02 -9.64 -10.35
N SER A 81 23.69 -8.88 -9.50
CA SER A 81 24.10 -9.37 -8.20
C SER A 81 22.89 -9.72 -7.33
N SER A 82 22.95 -10.84 -6.62
CA SER A 82 21.90 -11.28 -5.68
C SER A 82 21.68 -10.31 -4.52
N TYR A 83 22.63 -9.41 -4.27
CA TYR A 83 22.46 -8.35 -3.28
C TYR A 83 21.74 -7.11 -3.84
N ALA A 84 21.50 -6.99 -5.15
CA ALA A 84 20.86 -5.81 -5.76
C ALA A 84 19.53 -5.47 -5.09
N ALA A 85 18.72 -6.46 -4.75
CA ALA A 85 17.57 -6.37 -3.85
C ALA A 85 17.35 -7.73 -3.16
N PRO A 86 16.70 -7.79 -1.99
CA PRO A 86 16.28 -9.04 -1.38
C PRO A 86 15.47 -9.91 -2.35
N ALA A 87 15.64 -11.23 -2.24
CA ALA A 87 14.87 -12.17 -3.05
C ALA A 87 13.35 -11.96 -2.89
N ASP A 88 12.92 -11.55 -1.70
CA ASP A 88 11.52 -11.30 -1.38
C ASP A 88 10.93 -10.18 -2.26
N ILE A 89 11.71 -9.17 -2.65
CA ILE A 89 11.27 -8.13 -3.61
C ILE A 89 10.84 -8.76 -4.93
N TYR A 90 11.58 -9.75 -5.41
CA TYR A 90 11.31 -10.42 -6.69
C TYR A 90 10.32 -11.58 -6.59
N LYS A 91 9.79 -11.87 -5.40
CA LYS A 91 8.76 -12.89 -5.17
C LYS A 91 7.37 -12.30 -4.99
N THR A 92 7.30 -11.00 -4.79
CA THR A 92 6.05 -10.24 -4.74
C THR A 92 5.95 -9.32 -5.94
N ALA A 93 4.73 -9.01 -6.34
CA ALA A 93 4.46 -8.02 -7.36
C ALA A 93 3.06 -7.46 -7.22
N ARG A 94 2.77 -6.39 -7.95
CA ARG A 94 1.42 -5.96 -8.26
C ARG A 94 1.21 -6.04 -9.76
N SER A 95 0.12 -6.68 -10.17
CA SER A 95 -0.32 -6.72 -11.56
C SER A 95 -1.73 -6.16 -11.72
N MET A 96 -2.10 -5.80 -12.95
CA MET A 96 -3.44 -5.31 -13.27
C MET A 96 -4.48 -6.45 -13.27
N GLY A 97 -4.01 -7.69 -13.30
CA GLY A 97 -4.77 -8.90 -13.08
C GLY A 97 -5.54 -9.36 -14.31
N ASN A 98 -6.09 -10.57 -14.22
CA ASN A 98 -6.86 -11.17 -15.30
C ASN A 98 -8.36 -10.93 -15.11
N SER A 99 -8.89 -9.89 -15.77
CA SER A 99 -10.32 -9.59 -15.81
C SER A 99 -10.91 -10.02 -17.15
N PRO A 100 -12.12 -10.62 -17.18
CA PRO A 100 -12.82 -10.91 -18.43
C PRO A 100 -13.21 -9.64 -19.19
N ASN A 101 -13.26 -8.48 -18.52
CA ASN A 101 -13.51 -7.20 -19.16
C ASN A 101 -12.18 -6.50 -19.50
N ILE A 102 -11.58 -6.91 -20.61
CA ILE A 102 -10.30 -6.37 -21.11
C ILE A 102 -10.39 -4.85 -21.36
N SER A 103 -11.54 -4.36 -21.83
CA SER A 103 -11.76 -2.92 -22.06
C SER A 103 -11.64 -2.10 -20.77
N LEU A 104 -12.04 -2.67 -19.63
CA LEU A 104 -11.86 -2.02 -18.33
C LEU A 104 -10.39 -2.02 -17.90
N ILE A 105 -9.65 -3.11 -18.10
CA ILE A 105 -8.22 -3.13 -17.74
C ILE A 105 -7.44 -2.06 -18.52
N ARG A 106 -7.79 -1.86 -19.79
CA ARG A 106 -7.14 -0.86 -20.65
C ARG A 106 -7.56 0.58 -20.38
N SER A 107 -8.62 0.81 -19.61
CA SER A 107 -9.15 2.17 -19.39
C SER A 107 -8.47 2.95 -18.27
N TYR A 108 -7.58 2.32 -17.49
CA TYR A 108 -6.89 2.96 -16.38
C TYR A 108 -5.42 2.57 -16.35
N ASN A 109 -4.63 3.34 -15.60
CA ASN A 109 -3.24 3.04 -15.32
C ASN A 109 -3.09 2.55 -13.88
N LEU A 110 -2.21 1.59 -13.67
CA LEU A 110 -1.72 1.24 -12.34
C LEU A 110 -0.63 2.26 -11.96
N THR A 111 -0.96 3.20 -11.08
CA THR A 111 -0.14 4.40 -10.83
C THR A 111 0.28 4.51 -9.37
N TRP A 112 1.57 4.78 -9.16
CA TRP A 112 2.13 5.19 -7.88
C TRP A 112 2.64 6.64 -7.97
N GLU A 113 2.41 7.44 -6.93
CA GLU A 113 2.88 8.82 -6.85
C GLU A 113 3.75 9.09 -5.62
N PHE A 114 4.88 9.75 -5.84
CA PHE A 114 5.89 10.00 -4.81
C PHE A 114 6.22 11.50 -4.70
N PRO A 115 5.94 12.17 -3.57
CA PRO A 115 6.23 13.58 -3.40
C PRO A 115 7.73 13.85 -3.18
N VAL A 116 8.41 14.38 -4.17
CA VAL A 116 9.85 14.70 -4.14
C VAL A 116 10.13 16.20 -4.15
N ASP A 117 11.37 16.60 -3.87
CA ASP A 117 11.78 18.00 -3.98
C ASP A 117 11.82 18.45 -5.45
N SER A 118 11.22 19.60 -5.71
CA SER A 118 11.32 20.29 -7.00
C SER A 118 12.75 20.81 -7.22
N GLY A 119 13.25 20.73 -8.45
CA GLY A 119 14.55 21.27 -8.87
C GLY A 119 15.68 20.26 -8.99
N PHE A 120 15.38 18.96 -8.87
CA PHE A 120 16.39 17.90 -8.90
C PHE A 120 16.09 16.87 -9.99
N SER A 121 17.15 16.17 -10.42
CA SER A 121 17.02 14.93 -11.17
C SER A 121 16.87 13.75 -10.20
N TYR A 122 16.11 12.76 -10.62
CA TYR A 122 15.84 11.56 -9.85
C TYR A 122 16.14 10.31 -10.68
N LEU A 123 16.91 9.39 -10.11
CA LEU A 123 17.09 8.05 -10.62
C LEU A 123 16.01 7.15 -10.05
N LEU A 124 15.21 6.55 -10.92
CA LEU A 124 14.24 5.52 -10.59
C LEU A 124 14.79 4.18 -11.01
N ARG A 125 14.86 3.23 -10.07
CA ARG A 125 15.17 1.83 -10.35
C ARG A 125 13.92 1.00 -10.17
N LEU A 126 13.38 0.49 -11.28
CA LEU A 126 12.24 -0.43 -11.28
C LEU A 126 12.75 -1.86 -11.27
N HIS A 127 12.34 -2.64 -10.28
CA HIS A 127 12.69 -4.05 -10.13
C HIS A 127 11.59 -4.92 -10.76
N PHE A 128 12.02 -5.90 -11.56
CA PHE A 128 11.13 -6.80 -12.29
C PHE A 128 11.54 -8.26 -12.14
N CYS A 129 10.54 -9.12 -12.04
CA CYS A 129 10.65 -10.56 -12.18
C CYS A 129 9.30 -11.08 -12.64
N GLU A 130 9.25 -11.81 -13.75
CA GLU A 130 8.01 -12.45 -14.18
C GLU A 130 7.74 -13.65 -13.30
N ILE A 131 6.73 -13.54 -12.43
CA ILE A 131 6.40 -14.53 -11.39
C ILE A 131 5.05 -15.20 -11.61
N GLU A 132 4.26 -14.76 -12.60
CA GLU A 132 2.94 -15.34 -12.84
C GLU A 132 3.05 -16.58 -13.73
N PRO A 133 2.66 -17.78 -13.26
CA PRO A 133 2.84 -19.03 -14.00
C PRO A 133 2.35 -19.05 -15.45
N PRO A 134 1.20 -18.41 -15.81
CA PRO A 134 0.70 -18.40 -17.18
C PRO A 134 1.59 -17.62 -18.18
N ILE A 135 2.47 -16.75 -17.69
CA ILE A 135 3.26 -15.80 -18.49
C ILE A 135 4.70 -16.26 -18.51
N SER A 136 5.10 -16.86 -19.62
CA SER A 136 6.38 -17.59 -19.71
C SER A 136 7.15 -17.36 -20.99
N LYS A 137 6.50 -16.82 -22.03
CA LYS A 137 7.08 -16.57 -23.35
C LYS A 137 7.16 -15.08 -23.63
N ILE A 138 8.12 -14.72 -24.49
CA ILE A 138 8.22 -13.38 -25.07
C ILE A 138 6.91 -13.09 -25.80
N GLY A 139 6.35 -11.90 -25.58
CA GLY A 139 5.07 -11.45 -26.12
C GLY A 139 3.84 -11.86 -25.30
N ASP A 140 3.99 -12.66 -24.24
CA ASP A 140 2.85 -13.01 -23.39
C ASP A 140 2.32 -11.76 -22.67
N ARG A 141 3.22 -10.98 -22.06
CA ARG A 141 2.90 -9.71 -21.38
C ARG A 141 3.82 -8.61 -21.90
N VAL A 142 3.24 -7.68 -22.65
CA VAL A 142 3.91 -6.48 -23.18
C VAL A 142 3.12 -5.25 -22.75
N PHE A 143 3.72 -4.29 -22.08
CA PHE A 143 3.02 -3.11 -21.57
C PHE A 143 3.87 -1.85 -21.69
N PRO A 144 3.26 -0.67 -21.88
CA PRO A 144 3.97 0.59 -21.73
C PRO A 144 4.26 0.92 -20.26
N VAL A 145 5.39 1.61 -20.05
CA VAL A 145 5.81 2.17 -18.77
C VAL A 145 5.85 3.69 -18.91
N PHE A 146 5.23 4.39 -17.98
CA PHE A 146 5.23 5.85 -17.93
C PHE A 146 5.89 6.33 -16.64
N ILE A 147 6.76 7.33 -16.73
CA ILE A 147 7.43 7.96 -15.60
C ILE A 147 7.28 9.47 -15.73
N ALA A 148 6.85 10.13 -14.66
CA ALA A 148 6.56 11.57 -14.66
C ALA A 148 5.59 11.98 -15.80
N ASN A 149 4.59 11.13 -16.07
CA ASN A 149 3.59 11.26 -17.14
C ASN A 149 4.16 11.24 -18.58
N GLU A 150 5.43 10.94 -18.74
CA GLU A 150 6.08 10.72 -20.03
C GLU A 150 6.23 9.22 -20.31
N THR A 151 6.25 8.84 -21.59
CA THR A 151 6.45 7.42 -21.95
C THR A 151 7.93 7.06 -21.80
N ALA A 152 8.24 6.15 -20.88
CA ALA A 152 9.60 5.62 -20.69
C ALA A 152 9.85 4.38 -21.56
N GLU A 153 8.82 3.54 -21.75
CA GLU A 153 8.89 2.34 -22.59
C GLU A 153 7.55 2.15 -23.30
N HIS A 154 7.58 1.91 -24.61
CA HIS A 154 6.35 1.66 -25.37
C HIS A 154 5.88 0.20 -25.31
N ASN A 155 6.83 -0.75 -25.30
CA ASN A 155 6.56 -2.18 -25.43
C ASN A 155 7.48 -2.97 -24.49
N PHE A 156 7.29 -2.78 -23.18
CA PHE A 156 8.12 -3.43 -22.17
C PHE A 156 7.71 -4.90 -21.99
N ASP A 157 8.67 -5.82 -22.13
CA ASP A 157 8.49 -7.26 -21.93
C ASP A 157 9.52 -7.79 -20.93
N VAL A 158 9.03 -8.15 -19.74
CA VAL A 158 9.85 -8.67 -18.63
C VAL A 158 10.55 -9.96 -19.02
N VAL A 159 9.87 -10.88 -19.72
CA VAL A 159 10.42 -12.19 -20.12
C VAL A 159 11.51 -12.00 -21.17
N LEU A 160 11.36 -11.05 -22.09
CA LEU A 160 12.38 -10.69 -23.08
C LEU A 160 13.65 -10.17 -22.40
N TYR A 161 13.54 -9.16 -21.53
CA TYR A 161 14.71 -8.53 -20.91
C TYR A 161 15.42 -9.44 -19.91
N SER A 162 14.66 -10.15 -19.07
CA SER A 162 15.20 -11.13 -18.12
C SER A 162 15.65 -12.44 -18.79
N GLY A 163 15.21 -12.68 -20.02
CA GLY A 163 15.34 -13.92 -20.79
C GLY A 163 14.74 -15.14 -20.10
N GLY A 164 13.60 -14.97 -19.45
CA GLY A 164 12.77 -16.07 -18.93
C GLY A 164 12.04 -15.74 -17.63
N GLN A 165 10.98 -16.51 -17.36
CA GLN A 165 10.25 -16.48 -16.09
C GLN A 165 11.16 -16.76 -14.88
N TYR A 166 10.86 -16.14 -13.73
CA TYR A 166 11.60 -16.25 -12.46
C TYR A 166 13.06 -15.78 -12.51
N LYS A 167 13.39 -14.89 -13.43
CA LYS A 167 14.72 -14.27 -13.55
C LYS A 167 14.64 -12.79 -13.13
N PRO A 168 15.15 -12.44 -11.95
CA PRO A 168 15.18 -11.06 -11.49
C PRO A 168 16.01 -10.15 -12.38
N PHE A 169 15.54 -8.93 -12.61
CA PHE A 169 16.34 -7.82 -13.11
C PHE A 169 15.83 -6.46 -12.65
N TYR A 170 16.53 -5.39 -13.02
CA TYR A 170 16.06 -4.02 -12.80
C TYR A 170 16.37 -3.14 -14.01
N ARG A 171 15.65 -2.02 -14.11
CA ARG A 171 15.84 -0.96 -15.10
C ARG A 171 15.90 0.39 -14.43
N ASP A 172 16.83 1.20 -14.90
CA ASP A 172 17.14 2.51 -14.33
C ASP A 172 16.69 3.60 -15.31
N TYR A 173 15.97 4.58 -14.81
CA TYR A 173 15.48 5.75 -15.55
C TYR A 173 15.88 7.01 -14.81
N VAL A 174 16.14 8.10 -15.52
CA VAL A 174 16.41 9.39 -14.91
C VAL A 174 15.40 10.41 -15.40
N VAL A 175 14.73 11.08 -14.46
CA VAL A 175 13.77 12.14 -14.76
C VAL A 175 14.12 13.42 -14.04
N LEU A 176 13.84 14.54 -14.69
CA LEU A 176 14.09 15.87 -14.17
C LEU A 176 12.79 16.48 -13.67
N MET A 177 12.72 16.78 -12.37
CA MET A 177 11.48 17.22 -11.74
C MET A 177 11.54 18.70 -11.42
N PHE A 178 10.86 19.53 -12.22
CA PHE A 178 10.70 20.96 -11.98
C PHE A 178 9.23 21.31 -11.80
N GLY A 179 8.89 21.77 -10.61
CA GLY A 179 7.59 22.37 -10.32
C GLY A 179 7.51 23.83 -10.74
N GLU A 180 6.31 24.40 -10.62
CA GLU A 180 6.07 25.82 -10.87
C GLU A 180 6.86 26.71 -9.89
N ARG A 181 6.93 28.01 -10.19
CA ARG A 181 7.70 28.96 -9.38
C ARG A 181 7.20 28.97 -7.92
N GLY A 182 8.07 28.54 -7.00
CA GLY A 182 7.77 28.48 -5.57
C GLY A 182 7.20 27.13 -5.10
N GLN A 183 6.94 26.19 -6.01
CA GLN A 183 6.54 24.84 -5.68
C GLN A 183 7.72 24.06 -5.09
N LYS A 184 7.61 23.69 -3.81
CA LYS A 184 8.65 22.95 -3.08
C LYS A 184 8.66 21.46 -3.39
N LYS A 185 7.47 20.86 -3.52
CA LYS A 185 7.26 19.44 -3.73
C LYS A 185 6.46 19.19 -5.01
N ILE A 186 6.84 18.15 -5.74
CA ILE A 186 6.19 17.66 -6.95
C ILE A 186 6.09 16.15 -6.88
N ASN A 187 5.01 15.56 -7.38
CA ASN A 187 4.86 14.11 -7.42
C ASN A 187 5.59 13.55 -8.65
N ILE A 188 6.47 12.59 -8.43
CA ILE A 188 6.90 11.67 -9.50
C ILE A 188 5.84 10.58 -9.61
N SER A 189 5.22 10.45 -10.78
CA SER A 189 4.35 9.32 -11.10
C SER A 189 5.16 8.18 -11.72
N VAL A 190 4.85 6.95 -11.34
CA VAL A 190 5.23 5.73 -12.05
C VAL A 190 3.93 5.04 -12.41
N ALA A 191 3.62 4.91 -13.70
CA ALA A 191 2.37 4.35 -14.16
C ALA A 191 2.60 3.23 -15.17
N LEU A 192 1.84 2.15 -15.03
CA LEU A 192 1.82 1.02 -15.94
C LEU A 192 0.43 0.86 -16.54
N GLN A 193 0.35 0.47 -17.80
CA GLN A 193 -0.94 0.25 -18.47
C GLN A 193 -0.91 -1.06 -19.23
N ALA A 194 -2.02 -1.81 -19.26
CA ALA A 194 -2.14 -2.93 -20.17
C ALA A 194 -2.05 -2.45 -21.62
N ASN A 195 -1.40 -3.24 -22.50
CA ASN A 195 -1.25 -2.84 -23.90
C ASN A 195 -2.62 -2.51 -24.52
N PRO A 196 -2.79 -1.33 -25.15
CA PRO A 196 -4.05 -0.98 -25.79
C PRO A 196 -4.29 -1.79 -27.08
N VAL A 197 -3.24 -2.39 -27.66
CA VAL A 197 -3.31 -3.11 -28.94
C VAL A 197 -3.27 -4.63 -28.71
N ASP A 198 -4.35 -5.33 -29.07
CA ASP A 198 -4.49 -6.79 -28.90
C ASP A 198 -3.39 -7.61 -29.57
N ALA A 199 -2.86 -7.15 -30.70
CA ALA A 199 -1.83 -7.88 -31.44
C ALA A 199 -0.46 -7.88 -30.75
N ASN A 200 -0.23 -7.01 -29.77
CA ASN A 200 1.08 -6.80 -29.17
C ASN A 200 1.32 -7.62 -27.90
N SER A 201 0.25 -8.11 -27.25
CA SER A 201 0.34 -8.84 -25.99
C SER A 201 -0.76 -9.90 -25.90
N VAL A 202 -0.39 -11.13 -25.51
CA VAL A 202 -1.37 -12.21 -25.28
C VAL A 202 -2.27 -11.89 -24.09
N TYR A 203 -1.68 -11.33 -23.03
CA TYR A 203 -2.37 -10.92 -21.81
C TYR A 203 -2.37 -9.40 -21.71
N ALA A 204 -3.55 -8.81 -21.55
CA ALA A 204 -3.71 -7.39 -21.28
C ALA A 204 -3.42 -7.12 -19.80
N ASP A 205 -2.14 -6.92 -19.47
CA ASP A 205 -1.70 -6.79 -18.08
C ASP A 205 -0.33 -6.08 -18.01
N ALA A 206 0.05 -5.65 -16.81
CA ALA A 206 1.36 -5.08 -16.48
C ALA A 206 1.79 -5.56 -15.09
N ILE A 207 3.10 -5.50 -14.79
CA ILE A 207 3.62 -6.00 -13.52
C ILE A 207 4.80 -5.17 -13.00
N LEU A 208 4.90 -4.98 -11.68
CA LEU A 208 6.05 -4.40 -11.00
C LEU A 208 6.32 -5.13 -9.67
N ASN A 209 7.60 -5.36 -9.34
CA ASN A 209 8.02 -6.09 -8.15
C ASN A 209 8.62 -5.20 -7.06
N GLY A 210 9.33 -4.14 -7.45
CA GLY A 210 9.94 -3.21 -6.51
C GLY A 210 10.32 -1.89 -7.16
N LEU A 211 10.55 -0.87 -6.34
CA LEU A 211 10.90 0.46 -6.80
C LEU A 211 11.88 1.12 -5.83
N GLU A 212 12.96 1.69 -6.35
CA GLU A 212 13.83 2.60 -5.62
C GLU A 212 13.87 3.97 -6.31
N ILE A 213 13.85 5.04 -5.53
CA ILE A 213 13.95 6.42 -6.04
C ILE A 213 15.09 7.12 -5.32
N PHE A 214 16.02 7.69 -6.09
CA PHE A 214 17.18 8.41 -5.58
C PHE A 214 17.21 9.81 -6.15
N LYS A 215 17.37 10.82 -5.28
CA LYS A 215 17.70 12.18 -5.72
C LYS A 215 19.17 12.23 -6.12
N LEU A 216 19.44 12.81 -7.29
CA LEU A 216 20.79 13.04 -7.78
C LEU A 216 21.29 14.41 -7.31
N SER A 217 22.56 14.49 -6.91
CA SER A 217 23.19 15.76 -6.62
C SER A 217 23.24 16.64 -7.87
N ASP A 218 22.99 17.94 -7.71
CA ASP A 218 23.13 18.88 -8.81
C ASP A 218 24.60 19.07 -9.24
N THR A 219 24.83 19.93 -10.23
CA THR A 219 26.18 20.24 -10.77
C THR A 219 27.12 20.87 -9.73
N THR A 220 26.60 21.33 -8.59
CA THR A 220 27.38 21.86 -7.47
C THR A 220 27.62 20.82 -6.38
N GLY A 221 27.09 19.60 -6.53
CA GLY A 221 27.17 18.52 -5.55
C GLY A 221 26.15 18.64 -4.41
N ASN A 222 25.11 19.48 -4.57
CA ASN A 222 24.11 19.71 -3.54
C ASN A 222 22.91 18.76 -3.68
N LEU A 223 22.38 18.30 -2.54
CA LEU A 223 21.19 17.45 -2.40
C LEU A 223 20.09 18.09 -1.54
N ALA A 224 20.39 19.25 -0.94
CA ALA A 224 19.49 19.88 0.03
C ALA A 224 18.24 20.44 -0.65
N GLY A 225 17.09 19.83 -0.34
CA GLY A 225 15.77 20.32 -0.71
C GLY A 225 15.24 21.43 0.22
N PRO A 226 14.13 22.07 -0.13
CA PRO A 226 13.48 23.05 0.73
C PRO A 226 12.91 22.40 1.99
N ASN A 227 12.98 23.11 3.12
CA ASN A 227 12.38 22.63 4.36
C ASN A 227 10.85 22.46 4.21
N PRO A 228 10.29 21.38 4.79
CA PRO A 228 8.84 21.20 4.89
C PRO A 228 8.17 22.42 5.51
N ASP A 229 6.96 22.72 5.06
CA ASP A 229 6.17 23.78 5.68
C ASP A 229 5.85 23.41 7.13
N ARG A 230 5.90 24.40 8.02
CA ARG A 230 5.53 24.18 9.42
C ARG A 230 4.05 23.80 9.45
N ILE A 231 3.75 22.64 10.03
CA ILE A 231 2.38 22.31 10.42
C ILE A 231 1.87 23.47 11.28
N PRO A 232 0.76 24.15 10.92
CA PRO A 232 0.19 25.18 11.77
C PRO A 232 -0.03 24.58 13.15
N LYS A 233 0.59 25.17 14.18
CA LYS A 233 0.26 24.80 15.56
C LYS A 233 -1.25 25.01 15.70
N VAL A 234 -2.00 23.93 15.96
CA VAL A 234 -3.40 24.05 16.36
C VAL A 234 -3.38 24.85 17.65
N VAL A 235 -3.71 26.15 17.54
CA VAL A 235 -3.95 26.99 18.69
C VAL A 235 -5.26 26.50 19.27
N PHE A 236 -5.20 25.69 20.32
CA PHE A 236 -6.36 25.47 21.18
C PHE A 236 -6.70 26.83 21.78
N ASN A 237 -7.61 27.55 21.14
CA ASN A 237 -8.24 28.70 21.77
C ASN A 237 -9.02 28.16 22.96
N THR A 238 -8.45 28.30 24.16
CA THR A 238 -9.17 28.11 25.41
C THR A 238 -10.30 29.13 25.41
N SER A 239 -11.52 28.66 25.11
CA SER A 239 -12.70 29.50 25.12
C SER A 239 -12.99 29.96 26.57
N PRO A 240 -13.25 31.25 26.82
CA PRO A 240 -13.55 31.74 28.16
C PRO A 240 -14.94 31.28 28.62
N SER A 241 -15.02 30.97 29.92
CA SER A 241 -16.23 30.70 30.69
C SER A 241 -17.36 31.71 30.42
N PRO A 242 -18.62 31.28 30.25
CA PRO A 242 -19.73 32.20 29.98
C PRO A 242 -20.18 32.93 31.25
N GLU A 243 -19.97 34.25 31.28
CA GLU A 243 -20.68 35.16 32.19
C GLU A 243 -22.11 35.41 31.70
N LYS A 244 -23.04 35.45 32.66
CA LYS A 244 -24.48 35.65 32.47
C LYS A 244 -24.77 37.08 32.02
N GLU A 245 -25.47 37.24 30.91
CA GLU A 245 -26.12 38.51 30.57
C GLU A 245 -27.62 38.32 30.34
N ASN A 246 -28.38 39.26 30.91
CA ASN A 246 -29.82 39.21 31.13
C ASN A 246 -30.63 39.51 29.87
N SER A 247 -31.77 38.82 29.77
CA SER A 247 -32.70 38.85 28.65
C SER A 247 -33.36 40.20 28.42
N ASN A 248 -33.73 40.49 27.18
CA ASN A 248 -35.00 41.12 26.85
C ASN A 248 -35.60 40.50 25.58
N ARG A 249 -36.84 40.02 25.72
CA ARG A 249 -37.67 39.39 24.69
C ARG A 249 -38.25 40.44 23.73
N THR A 250 -38.34 40.11 22.44
CA THR A 250 -39.52 40.44 21.61
C THR A 250 -39.75 39.39 20.51
N THR A 251 -40.93 38.79 20.63
CA THR A 251 -41.76 37.86 19.86
C THR A 251 -41.81 38.02 18.32
N ILE A 252 -41.76 36.90 17.57
CA ILE A 252 -42.60 36.63 16.39
C ILE A 252 -43.10 35.16 16.46
N ILE A 253 -44.37 34.99 16.11
CA ILE A 253 -45.27 33.84 16.29
C ILE A 253 -45.48 33.08 14.95
N GLU A 254 -45.66 31.75 15.06
CA GLU A 254 -46.33 30.78 14.15
C GLU A 254 -45.69 30.49 12.76
N VAL A 255 -45.68 29.25 12.21
CA VAL A 255 -46.70 28.17 12.19
C VAL A 255 -46.07 26.76 12.19
N VAL A 256 -46.78 25.84 12.85
CA VAL A 256 -46.56 24.40 13.01
C VAL A 256 -47.09 23.57 11.82
N SER A 257 -46.56 22.34 11.69
CA SER A 257 -47.15 21.13 11.05
C SER A 257 -46.54 20.78 9.67
N CYS A 258 -46.24 19.52 9.32
CA CYS A 258 -46.70 18.22 9.82
C CYS A 258 -45.61 17.14 9.60
N VAL A 259 -45.43 16.28 10.61
CA VAL A 259 -44.76 14.99 10.52
C VAL A 259 -45.71 13.99 9.83
N PRO A 260 -45.24 13.29 8.78
CA PRO A 260 -45.50 11.85 8.73
C PRO A 260 -44.31 11.00 8.18
N SER A 261 -43.06 11.48 8.22
CA SER A 261 -41.92 10.74 7.64
C SER A 261 -41.34 9.64 8.55
N GLY A 262 -41.45 9.81 9.88
CA GLY A 262 -40.83 8.89 10.85
C GLY A 262 -41.48 7.51 10.90
N LEU A 263 -42.82 7.44 10.75
CA LEU A 263 -43.54 6.16 10.80
C LEU A 263 -43.31 5.31 9.54
N ILE A 264 -43.16 5.94 8.38
CA ILE A 264 -42.87 5.23 7.12
C ILE A 264 -41.46 4.63 7.18
N LEU A 265 -40.49 5.36 7.71
CA LEU A 265 -39.11 4.87 7.85
C LEU A 265 -39.02 3.69 8.83
N LEU A 266 -39.72 3.76 9.96
CA LEU A 266 -39.77 2.65 10.93
C LEU A 266 -40.45 1.40 10.35
N CYS A 267 -41.50 1.56 9.54
CA CYS A 267 -42.15 0.45 8.85
C CYS A 267 -41.24 -0.21 7.79
N ILE A 268 -40.47 0.58 7.03
CA ILE A 268 -39.53 0.05 6.03
C ILE A 268 -38.40 -0.73 6.70
N ILE A 269 -37.85 -0.22 7.81
CA ILE A 269 -36.81 -0.91 8.58
C ILE A 269 -37.35 -2.21 9.19
N GLY A 270 -38.57 -2.20 9.72
CA GLY A 270 -39.23 -3.40 10.25
C GLY A 270 -39.43 -4.49 9.18
N VAL A 271 -39.89 -4.12 7.98
CA VAL A 271 -40.06 -5.05 6.86
C VAL A 271 -38.70 -5.59 6.39
N PHE A 272 -37.66 -4.77 6.37
CA PHE A 272 -36.31 -5.18 5.96
C PHE A 272 -35.72 -6.22 6.94
N ILE A 273 -35.86 -6.02 8.24
CA ILE A 273 -35.39 -6.96 9.27
C ILE A 273 -36.15 -8.29 9.18
N ILE A 274 -37.46 -8.26 8.92
CA ILE A 274 -38.28 -9.48 8.78
C ILE A 274 -37.92 -10.25 7.50
N ARG A 275 -37.62 -9.57 6.39
CA ARG A 275 -37.17 -10.21 5.13
C ARG A 275 -35.78 -10.84 5.26
N GLN A 276 -34.86 -10.22 6.01
CA GLN A 276 -33.55 -10.81 6.30
C GLN A 276 -33.66 -12.05 7.20
N ARG A 277 -34.54 -12.03 8.20
CA ARG A 277 -34.76 -13.20 9.08
C ARG A 277 -35.45 -14.37 8.38
N LYS A 278 -36.21 -14.13 7.30
CA LYS A 278 -36.77 -15.20 6.45
C LYS A 278 -35.77 -15.79 5.46
N LYS A 279 -34.69 -15.08 5.10
CA LYS A 279 -33.60 -15.62 4.26
C LYS A 279 -32.61 -16.51 5.02
N LEU A 280 -32.64 -16.52 6.35
CA LEU A 280 -31.77 -17.36 7.20
C LEU A 280 -32.50 -18.59 7.78
N LYS A 281 -33.62 -19.01 7.18
CA LYS A 281 -34.40 -20.17 7.65
C LYS A 281 -34.80 -21.17 6.55
N GLU A 282 -34.03 -21.22 5.48
CA GLU A 282 -34.09 -22.27 4.44
C GLU A 282 -32.67 -22.73 4.07
N SER A 283 -32.02 -23.51 4.95
CA SER A 283 -30.97 -24.48 4.61
C SER A 283 -30.38 -25.12 5.87
N VAL A 284 -31.18 -25.93 6.58
CA VAL A 284 -30.62 -26.89 7.56
C VAL A 284 -31.27 -28.25 7.36
N SER A 285 -30.56 -29.16 6.69
CA SER A 285 -30.66 -30.61 6.87
C SER A 285 -29.36 -31.27 6.40
N SER A 286 -28.67 -31.93 7.34
CA SER A 286 -27.86 -33.16 7.24
C SER A 286 -26.90 -33.35 6.03
N ASN A 287 -25.62 -33.73 6.13
CA ASN A 287 -24.98 -34.64 7.07
C ASN A 287 -23.43 -34.53 6.94
N SER A 288 -22.73 -35.06 7.95
CA SER A 288 -21.28 -35.16 8.20
C SER A 288 -20.36 -35.62 7.05
N GLN A 289 -19.18 -35.01 6.93
CA GLN A 289 -17.85 -35.58 7.29
C GLN A 289 -16.73 -34.70 6.72
N GLY A 290 -15.99 -34.02 7.60
CA GLY A 290 -14.76 -33.31 7.27
C GLY A 290 -13.70 -33.68 8.29
N THR A 291 -12.62 -34.30 7.83
CA THR A 291 -11.40 -34.58 8.61
C THR A 291 -10.71 -33.25 8.98
N PRO A 292 -10.33 -33.00 10.24
CA PRO A 292 -9.76 -31.72 10.65
C PRO A 292 -8.26 -31.64 10.35
N LEU A 293 -7.85 -30.51 9.76
CA LEU A 293 -6.47 -30.02 9.76
C LEU A 293 -6.09 -29.54 11.19
N PRO A 294 -4.81 -29.58 11.61
CA PRO A 294 -4.44 -29.42 13.02
C PRO A 294 -4.81 -28.07 13.61
N THR A 295 -5.54 -28.11 14.73
CA THR A 295 -6.08 -26.98 15.48
C THR A 295 -5.17 -26.67 16.68
N GLU A 296 -4.04 -25.99 16.49
CA GLU A 296 -3.18 -25.64 17.64
C GLU A 296 -2.64 -24.21 17.70
N ILE A 297 -3.19 -23.24 16.95
CA ILE A 297 -2.77 -21.82 17.11
C ILE A 297 -3.90 -20.82 17.38
N CYS A 298 -5.19 -21.17 17.25
CA CYS A 298 -6.28 -20.21 17.53
C CYS A 298 -7.29 -20.74 18.55
N GLY A 299 -7.04 -20.48 19.84
CA GLY A 299 -7.98 -20.74 20.92
C GLY A 299 -8.89 -19.52 21.16
N TYR A 300 -10.19 -19.74 21.32
CA TYR A 300 -11.11 -18.69 21.77
C TYR A 300 -11.03 -18.54 23.29
N PHE A 301 -10.79 -17.32 23.77
CA PHE A 301 -10.79 -17.00 25.20
C PHE A 301 -12.06 -16.24 25.57
N SER A 302 -12.68 -16.64 26.69
CA SER A 302 -13.81 -15.90 27.25
C SER A 302 -13.34 -14.57 27.85
N LEU A 303 -14.23 -13.57 27.87
CA LEU A 303 -13.94 -12.27 28.51
C LEU A 303 -13.59 -12.44 30.00
N ALA A 304 -14.15 -13.44 30.67
CA ALA A 304 -13.84 -13.74 32.08
C ALA A 304 -12.38 -14.19 32.24
N GLU A 305 -11.89 -15.05 31.34
CA GLU A 305 -10.49 -15.49 31.34
C GLU A 305 -9.53 -14.33 31.02
N ILE A 306 -9.89 -13.50 30.04
CA ILE A 306 -9.08 -12.32 29.67
C ILE A 306 -9.02 -11.33 30.84
N ARG A 307 -10.14 -11.08 31.53
CA ARG A 307 -10.16 -10.23 32.74
C ARG A 307 -9.32 -10.82 33.85
N ALA A 308 -9.40 -12.12 34.12
CA ALA A 308 -8.57 -12.76 35.14
C ALA A 308 -7.07 -12.65 34.77
N ALA A 309 -6.72 -12.85 33.51
CA ALA A 309 -5.33 -12.81 33.03
C ALA A 309 -4.70 -11.41 33.02
N THR A 310 -5.52 -10.36 32.98
CA THR A 310 -5.10 -8.93 32.92
C THR A 310 -5.33 -8.17 34.22
N ASN A 311 -5.68 -8.86 35.31
CA ASN A 311 -6.13 -8.23 36.56
C ASN A 311 -7.25 -7.19 36.35
N ASN A 312 -8.26 -7.55 35.56
CA ASN A 312 -9.38 -6.70 35.16
C ASN A 312 -8.96 -5.45 34.37
N PHE A 313 -7.97 -5.60 33.48
CA PHE A 313 -7.38 -4.50 32.70
C PHE A 313 -6.80 -3.39 33.57
N ASP A 314 -5.97 -3.80 34.55
CA ASP A 314 -5.26 -2.86 35.43
C ASP A 314 -4.18 -2.10 34.65
N ASP A 315 -4.18 -0.78 34.78
CA ASP A 315 -3.30 0.14 34.04
C ASP A 315 -1.81 -0.15 34.30
N ASN A 316 -1.46 -0.78 35.43
CA ASN A 316 -0.09 -1.19 35.73
C ASN A 316 0.44 -2.27 34.77
N PHE A 317 -0.45 -2.97 34.04
CA PHE A 317 -0.08 -3.98 33.04
C PHE A 317 -0.08 -3.43 31.61
N ILE A 318 -0.29 -2.13 31.41
CA ILE A 318 -0.20 -1.52 30.07
C ILE A 318 1.24 -1.57 29.58
N ILE A 319 1.43 -2.16 28.41
CA ILE A 319 2.72 -2.26 27.70
C ILE A 319 2.73 -1.45 26.40
N GLY A 320 1.59 -0.89 26.00
CA GLY A 320 1.50 0.00 24.84
C GLY A 320 0.19 0.81 24.85
N VAL A 321 0.27 2.07 24.43
CA VAL A 321 -0.87 2.99 24.33
C VAL A 321 -0.92 3.54 22.91
N GLY A 322 -2.07 3.44 22.25
CA GLY A 322 -2.28 3.98 20.90
C GLY A 322 -3.66 4.63 20.74
N GLY A 323 -3.89 5.21 19.56
CA GLY A 323 -5.18 5.83 19.21
C GLY A 323 -6.36 4.85 19.15
N PHE A 324 -6.07 3.55 18.96
CA PHE A 324 -7.05 2.50 18.72
C PHE A 324 -7.22 1.53 19.90
N GLY A 325 -6.55 1.76 21.02
CA GLY A 325 -6.65 0.92 22.21
C GLY A 325 -5.37 0.87 23.03
N ASP A 326 -5.50 0.30 24.22
CA ASP A 326 -4.35 0.00 25.08
C ASP A 326 -4.02 -1.50 24.97
N VAL A 327 -2.73 -1.82 25.03
CA VAL A 327 -2.21 -3.19 25.03
C VAL A 327 -1.76 -3.55 26.43
N TYR A 328 -2.35 -4.60 26.99
CA TYR A 328 -2.07 -5.11 28.33
C TYR A 328 -1.23 -6.37 28.26
N LYS A 329 -0.27 -6.52 29.16
CA LYS A 329 0.41 -7.78 29.42
C LYS A 329 -0.54 -8.70 30.20
N ALA A 330 -0.77 -9.90 29.70
CA ALA A 330 -1.63 -10.89 30.34
C ALA A 330 -0.90 -12.23 30.55
N HIS A 331 -1.32 -12.96 31.58
CA HIS A 331 -0.78 -14.28 31.90
C HIS A 331 -1.89 -15.33 31.80
N LEU A 332 -1.83 -16.17 30.76
CA LEU A 332 -2.76 -17.28 30.52
C LEU A 332 -2.27 -18.57 31.21
N ASN A 333 -3.18 -19.54 31.39
CA ASN A 333 -2.88 -20.87 31.93
C ASN A 333 -2.12 -20.83 33.27
N GLY A 334 -2.54 -19.95 34.19
CA GLY A 334 -1.92 -19.82 35.51
C GLY A 334 -0.50 -19.27 35.51
N GLY A 335 -0.08 -18.56 34.44
CA GLY A 335 1.25 -17.97 34.33
C GLY A 335 2.17 -18.63 33.30
N ALA A 336 1.78 -19.78 32.74
CA ALA A 336 2.62 -20.53 31.80
C ALA A 336 2.82 -19.81 30.45
N THR A 337 1.91 -18.91 30.07
CA THR A 337 1.98 -18.19 28.79
C THR A 337 1.75 -16.70 29.00
N THR A 338 2.74 -15.89 28.65
CA THR A 338 2.60 -14.43 28.61
C THR A 338 2.15 -14.00 27.22
N VAL A 339 1.08 -13.21 27.16
CA VAL A 339 0.52 -12.69 25.90
C VAL A 339 0.25 -11.19 26.00
N ALA A 340 0.13 -10.54 24.85
CA ALA A 340 -0.36 -9.18 24.75
C ALA A 340 -1.86 -9.19 24.42
N VAL A 341 -2.66 -8.45 25.18
CA VAL A 341 -4.11 -8.31 24.98
C VAL A 341 -4.42 -6.87 24.61
N LYS A 342 -4.90 -6.64 23.38
CA LYS A 342 -5.32 -5.32 22.92
C LYS A 342 -6.78 -5.08 23.27
N ARG A 343 -7.10 -3.94 23.89
CA ARG A 343 -8.46 -3.53 24.24
C ARG A 343 -8.81 -2.19 23.60
N LEU A 344 -9.89 -2.18 22.82
CA LEU A 344 -10.45 -0.97 22.23
C LEU A 344 -10.93 0.02 23.32
N LYS A 345 -10.63 1.30 23.15
CA LYS A 345 -11.13 2.39 24.01
C LYS A 345 -12.58 2.74 23.68
N SER A 346 -13.40 2.95 24.71
CA SER A 346 -14.83 3.27 24.58
C SER A 346 -15.14 4.66 24.00
N GLN A 347 -14.14 5.53 23.80
CA GLN A 347 -14.32 6.89 23.26
C GLN A 347 -13.97 7.02 21.77
N SER A 348 -13.59 5.93 21.09
CA SER A 348 -13.24 5.98 19.67
C SER A 348 -14.37 5.41 18.81
N SER A 349 -15.16 6.27 18.17
CA SER A 349 -16.16 5.85 17.17
C SER A 349 -15.52 5.39 15.86
N GLN A 350 -14.28 5.82 15.57
CA GLN A 350 -13.52 5.44 14.38
C GLN A 350 -12.71 4.14 14.59
N GLY A 351 -12.26 3.87 15.82
CA GLY A 351 -11.37 2.74 16.13
C GLY A 351 -12.02 1.35 16.14
N ALA A 352 -13.35 1.25 16.19
CA ALA A 352 -14.02 -0.06 16.19
C ALA A 352 -13.88 -0.80 14.86
N HIS A 353 -13.91 -0.07 13.74
CA HIS A 353 -13.73 -0.65 12.42
C HIS A 353 -12.29 -1.12 12.23
N GLU A 354 -11.32 -0.27 12.57
CA GLU A 354 -9.89 -0.58 12.46
C GLU A 354 -9.44 -1.71 13.41
N PHE A 355 -10.01 -1.79 14.62
CA PHE A 355 -9.77 -2.91 15.54
C PHE A 355 -10.32 -4.24 15.02
N THR A 356 -11.41 -4.21 14.25
CA THR A 356 -11.98 -5.42 13.63
C THR A 356 -11.08 -5.90 12.49
N THR A 357 -10.57 -4.98 11.66
CA THR A 357 -9.62 -5.29 10.58
C THR A 357 -8.32 -5.91 11.09
N GLU A 358 -7.85 -5.52 12.28
CA GLU A 358 -6.63 -6.06 12.89
C GLU A 358 -6.81 -7.48 13.49
N ILE A 359 -8.04 -7.88 13.81
CA ILE A 359 -8.35 -9.23 14.34
C ILE A 359 -8.72 -10.22 13.21
N GLU A 360 -9.22 -9.72 12.08
CA GLU A 360 -9.62 -10.56 10.93
C GLU A 360 -8.48 -10.87 9.94
N MET A 361 -7.28 -10.32 10.16
CA MET A 361 -6.03 -10.72 9.48
C MET A 361 -5.38 -11.94 10.15
#